data_AF-A0A2D3W3G0-F1
#
_entry.id   AF-A0A2D3W3G0-F1
#
_cell.length_a   1.000
_cell.length_b   1.000
_cell.length_c   1.000
_cell.angle_alpha   90.00
_cell.angle_beta   90.00
_cell.angle_gamma   90.00
#
_symmetry.space_group_name_H-M   'P 1'
#
loop_
_entity.id
_entity.type
_entity.pdbx_description
1 polymer ?
#
loop_
_entity_poly.entity_id
_entity_poly.type
_entity_poly.pdbx_seq_one_letter_code
_entity_poly.pdbx_strand_id
1 'polypeptide(L)'
;MKKRTLKHNLWRKYKRKKSSLNHIRSIILACEDSVSSVTYFNTFLEPLKQTGKIDSHSQIIPHSGRTHPTGVLKDLIMYKTPSGKSFMDFDYRFIVIDRDKEKIHGAGHSKKDFNLALKKAKKYKVKVIYANPSFELWYLLHFEKRVSFIDRFEVIEEVIEKLKKLDEDKFRNLSSGNIKTAKMSKLIAKEIKKYKNNAIKNARELQKFHLRKKKSLDPEKDNPLTNIHTLILLFEDLAK
;
A
#
# COMPACT_ATOMS: atom_id res chain seq x y z
N MET A 1 -12.31 34.16 40.04
CA MET A 1 -12.55 34.19 38.57
C MET A 1 -11.29 33.70 37.85
N LYS A 2 -11.44 32.75 36.91
CA LYS A 2 -10.47 32.25 35.89
C LYS A 2 -9.13 31.65 36.41
N LYS A 3 -9.10 30.34 36.67
CA LYS A 3 -8.73 29.21 35.75
C LYS A 3 -7.22 28.94 35.64
N ARG A 4 -6.80 27.94 36.45
CA ARG A 4 -5.75 26.92 36.22
C ARG A 4 -5.08 26.95 34.85
N THR A 5 -3.74 27.04 34.83
CA THR A 5 -2.94 26.53 33.70
C THR A 5 -2.02 25.42 34.18
N LEU A 6 -2.51 24.19 33.99
CA LEU A 6 -1.77 22.94 34.05
C LEU A 6 -0.66 22.98 32.99
N LYS A 7 0.54 23.41 33.37
CA LYS A 7 1.78 23.27 32.58
C LYS A 7 2.84 22.49 33.34
N HIS A 8 2.43 21.47 34.08
CA HIS A 8 3.30 20.38 34.52
C HIS A 8 2.42 19.13 34.66
N ASN A 9 2.86 17.99 34.10
CA ASN A 9 2.29 16.63 34.26
C ASN A 9 1.50 16.01 33.10
N LEU A 10 2.07 15.93 31.88
CA LEU A 10 1.67 14.86 30.94
C LEU A 10 2.81 14.16 30.17
N TRP A 11 4.07 14.38 30.56
CA TRP A 11 5.24 13.71 29.96
C TRP A 11 6.18 13.03 31.00
N ARG A 12 5.68 12.69 32.20
CA ARG A 12 6.50 12.10 33.27
C ARG A 12 5.90 10.91 34.05
N LYS A 13 5.00 10.13 33.44
CA LYS A 13 4.53 8.88 34.08
C LYS A 13 4.31 7.72 33.12
N TYR A 14 5.35 7.32 32.41
CA TYR A 14 5.59 5.93 32.04
C TYR A 14 7.08 5.63 32.13
N LYS A 15 7.61 5.71 33.37
CA LYS A 15 8.92 5.16 33.71
C LYS A 15 8.70 3.69 34.10
N ARG A 16 8.68 2.80 33.10
CA ARG A 16 9.25 1.45 33.26
C ARG A 16 10.58 1.47 32.55
N LYS A 17 11.66 1.26 33.29
CA LYS A 17 13.00 1.00 32.73
C LYS A 17 13.26 -0.50 32.88
N LYS A 18 13.82 -1.12 31.83
CA LYS A 18 14.13 -2.54 31.51
C LYS A 18 13.05 -3.25 30.66
N SER A 19 13.36 -3.81 29.49
CA SER A 19 14.65 -4.31 28.98
C SER A 19 15.22 -3.58 27.75
N SER A 20 16.54 -3.62 27.68
CA SER A 20 17.42 -3.26 26.58
C SER A 20 17.50 -4.40 25.54
N LEU A 21 16.52 -4.46 24.66
CA LEU A 21 16.59 -5.16 23.37
C LEU A 21 15.94 -4.23 22.34
N ASN A 22 16.52 -4.11 21.15
CA ASN A 22 15.89 -3.40 20.04
C ASN A 22 14.49 -4.01 19.83
N HIS A 23 13.44 -3.26 20.13
CA HIS A 23 12.06 -3.73 19.92
C HIS A 23 11.88 -4.02 18.43
N ILE A 24 11.81 -5.31 18.09
CA ILE A 24 11.59 -5.77 16.73
C ILE A 24 10.17 -5.36 16.33
N ARG A 25 10.06 -4.54 15.28
CA ARG A 25 8.79 -3.94 14.88
C ARG A 25 7.90 -4.96 14.18
N SER A 26 6.59 -4.88 14.40
CA SER A 26 5.60 -5.75 13.75
C SER A 26 4.76 -4.99 12.70
N ILE A 27 4.41 -5.68 11.61
CA ILE A 27 3.65 -5.10 10.49
C ILE A 27 2.43 -5.97 10.16
N ILE A 28 1.26 -5.34 10.05
CA ILE A 28 0.06 -5.96 9.48
C ILE A 28 -0.49 -5.08 8.36
N LEU A 29 -0.74 -5.69 7.21
CA LEU A 29 -1.26 -5.03 6.03
C LEU A 29 -2.44 -5.84 5.47
N ALA A 30 -3.56 -5.20 5.14
CA ALA A 30 -4.62 -5.83 4.35
C ALA A 30 -4.67 -5.24 2.93
N CYS A 31 -4.77 -6.09 1.91
CA CYS A 31 -4.80 -5.69 0.52
C CYS A 31 -6.18 -5.89 -0.11
N GLU A 32 -6.58 -4.97 -0.98
CA GLU A 32 -7.77 -5.07 -1.80
C GLU A 32 -7.73 -6.26 -2.76
N ASP A 33 -6.60 -6.48 -3.44
CA ASP A 33 -6.40 -7.66 -4.28
C ASP A 33 -5.70 -8.79 -3.51
N SER A 34 -5.92 -10.02 -3.95
CA SER A 34 -5.41 -11.23 -3.29
C SER A 34 -4.08 -11.73 -3.85
N VAL A 35 -3.58 -11.11 -4.93
CA VAL A 35 -2.47 -11.68 -5.71
C VAL A 35 -1.40 -10.65 -6.03
N SER A 36 -1.67 -9.66 -6.88
CA SER A 36 -0.70 -8.67 -7.35
C SER A 36 0.02 -7.94 -6.21
N SER A 37 -0.71 -7.19 -5.37
CA SER A 37 -0.08 -6.39 -4.31
C SER A 37 0.47 -7.26 -3.20
N VAL A 38 -0.24 -8.33 -2.84
CA VAL A 38 0.22 -9.33 -1.85
C VAL A 38 1.56 -9.92 -2.28
N THR A 39 1.66 -10.36 -3.54
CA THR A 39 2.90 -10.92 -4.10
C THR A 39 4.01 -9.88 -4.10
N TYR A 40 3.74 -8.67 -4.57
CA TYR A 40 4.75 -7.61 -4.66
C TYR A 40 5.30 -7.24 -3.27
N PHE A 41 4.44 -6.97 -2.30
CA PHE A 41 4.88 -6.59 -0.96
C PHE A 41 5.56 -7.74 -0.21
N ASN A 42 5.15 -8.99 -0.43
CA ASN A 42 5.85 -10.15 0.14
C ASN A 42 7.29 -10.27 -0.36
N THR A 43 7.64 -9.72 -1.54
CA THR A 43 9.04 -9.68 -1.98
C THR A 43 9.95 -8.83 -1.08
N PHE A 44 9.38 -7.99 -0.22
CA PHE A 44 10.07 -7.17 0.78
C PHE A 44 9.83 -7.66 2.20
N LEU A 45 8.59 -7.98 2.55
CA LEU A 45 8.22 -8.37 3.91
C LEU A 45 8.84 -9.71 4.35
N GLU A 46 8.80 -10.73 3.49
CA GLU A 46 9.29 -12.07 3.86
C GLU A 46 10.79 -12.11 4.14
N PRO A 47 11.67 -11.47 3.33
CA PRO A 47 13.08 -11.35 3.70
C PRO A 47 13.32 -10.69 5.06
N LEU A 48 12.54 -9.67 5.43
CA LEU A 48 12.66 -9.02 6.74
C LEU A 48 12.27 -9.96 7.89
N LYS A 49 11.25 -10.80 7.68
CA LYS A 49 10.84 -11.81 8.67
C LYS A 49 11.90 -12.89 8.83
N GLN A 50 12.41 -13.42 7.71
CA GLN A 50 13.42 -14.48 7.69
C GLN A 50 14.74 -14.05 8.33
N THR A 51 15.09 -12.78 8.19
CA THR A 51 16.32 -12.20 8.79
C THR A 51 16.11 -11.66 10.20
N GLY A 52 14.91 -11.82 10.79
CA GLY A 52 14.59 -11.34 12.14
C GLY A 52 14.58 -9.81 12.28
N LYS A 53 14.53 -9.06 11.17
CA LYS A 53 14.45 -7.60 11.14
C LYS A 53 13.08 -7.07 11.55
N ILE A 54 12.03 -7.89 11.40
CA ILE A 54 10.67 -7.61 11.89
C ILE A 54 10.09 -8.83 12.61
N ASP A 55 9.03 -8.59 13.38
CA ASP A 55 8.37 -9.62 14.18
C ASP A 55 7.82 -10.73 13.27
N SER A 56 7.99 -11.99 13.67
CA SER A 56 7.63 -13.15 12.86
C SER A 56 6.13 -13.27 12.58
N HIS A 57 5.28 -12.64 13.39
CA HIS A 57 3.84 -12.58 13.16
C HIS A 57 3.45 -11.50 12.15
N SER A 58 4.40 -10.71 11.64
CA SER A 58 4.14 -9.75 10.57
C SER A 58 3.58 -10.43 9.33
N GLN A 59 2.55 -9.84 8.72
CA GLN A 59 1.83 -10.49 7.62
C GLN A 59 1.05 -9.54 6.72
N ILE A 60 0.71 -10.08 5.56
CA ILE A 60 -0.19 -9.47 4.59
C ILE A 60 -1.46 -10.32 4.49
N ILE A 61 -2.61 -9.68 4.62
CA ILE A 61 -3.93 -10.30 4.57
C ILE A 61 -4.53 -10.00 3.18
N PRO A 62 -4.74 -11.01 2.32
CA PRO A 62 -5.52 -10.83 1.10
C PRO A 62 -7.00 -10.56 1.45
N HIS A 63 -7.74 -9.88 0.58
CA HIS A 63 -9.18 -9.65 0.79
C HIS A 63 -9.96 -10.95 1.00
N SER A 64 -11.02 -10.90 1.83
CA SER A 64 -11.91 -12.05 2.10
C SER A 64 -13.07 -12.18 1.09
N GLY A 65 -12.91 -11.64 -0.12
CA GLY A 65 -13.99 -11.44 -1.09
C GLY A 65 -14.65 -10.05 -1.03
N ARG A 66 -14.29 -9.20 -0.06
CA ARG A 66 -14.68 -7.79 -0.02
C ARG A 66 -13.57 -6.90 -0.58
N THR A 67 -13.76 -6.38 -1.78
CA THR A 67 -12.75 -5.57 -2.48
C THR A 67 -13.02 -4.06 -2.37
N HIS A 68 -14.17 -3.63 -1.85
CA HIS A 68 -14.42 -2.19 -1.65
C HIS A 68 -13.55 -1.63 -0.51
N PRO A 69 -13.06 -0.39 -0.60
CA PRO A 69 -12.16 0.23 0.37
C PRO A 69 -12.54 0.09 1.84
N THR A 70 -13.82 0.30 2.20
CA THR A 70 -14.24 0.11 3.60
C THR A 70 -14.31 -1.35 4.03
N GLY A 71 -14.48 -2.26 3.08
CA GLY A 71 -14.43 -3.71 3.24
C GLY A 71 -13.03 -4.17 3.60
N VAL A 72 -12.00 -3.69 2.89
CA VAL A 72 -10.59 -4.00 3.20
C VAL A 72 -10.22 -3.56 4.62
N LEU A 73 -10.67 -2.36 5.04
CA LEU A 73 -10.50 -1.92 6.42
C LEU A 73 -11.25 -2.79 7.43
N LYS A 74 -12.47 -3.21 7.11
CA LYS A 74 -13.26 -4.11 7.97
C LYS A 74 -12.57 -5.45 8.13
N ASP A 75 -12.02 -5.99 7.05
CA ASP A 75 -11.28 -7.25 7.06
C ASP A 75 -10.07 -7.16 7.98
N LEU A 76 -9.29 -6.06 7.93
CA LEU A 76 -8.20 -5.82 8.88
C LEU A 76 -8.67 -5.74 10.34
N ILE A 77 -9.76 -5.02 10.60
CA ILE A 77 -10.28 -4.81 11.98
C ILE A 77 -10.79 -6.12 12.57
N MET A 78 -11.46 -6.94 11.76
CA MET A 78 -12.02 -8.22 12.19
C MET A 78 -10.99 -9.33 12.25
N TYR A 79 -9.85 -9.17 11.57
CA TYR A 79 -8.82 -10.19 11.51
C TYR A 79 -8.23 -10.49 12.89
N LYS A 80 -8.12 -11.78 13.18
CA LYS A 80 -7.43 -12.34 14.33
C LYS A 80 -6.37 -13.32 13.84
N THR A 81 -5.15 -13.21 14.35
CA THR A 81 -4.12 -14.22 14.10
C THR A 81 -4.53 -15.55 14.72
N PRO A 82 -3.94 -16.68 14.31
CA PRO A 82 -4.10 -17.96 15.01
C PRO A 82 -3.75 -17.89 16.51
N SER A 83 -2.84 -16.98 16.89
CA SER A 83 -2.47 -16.70 18.28
C SER A 83 -3.40 -15.71 19.00
N GLY A 84 -4.53 -15.33 18.39
CA GLY A 84 -5.52 -14.41 18.97
C GLY A 84 -5.18 -12.92 18.91
N LYS A 85 -4.03 -12.54 18.33
CA LYS A 85 -3.64 -11.13 18.16
C LYS A 85 -4.59 -10.44 17.19
N SER A 86 -4.98 -9.22 17.54
CA SER A 86 -5.69 -8.28 16.68
C SER A 86 -4.72 -7.39 15.92
N PHE A 87 -5.23 -6.65 14.94
CA PHE A 87 -4.44 -5.61 14.28
C PHE A 87 -3.88 -4.54 15.25
N MET A 88 -4.50 -4.32 16.41
CA MET A 88 -4.02 -3.34 17.40
C MET A 88 -2.71 -3.75 18.08
N ASP A 89 -2.36 -5.03 18.02
CA ASP A 89 -1.14 -5.60 18.61
C ASP A 89 0.09 -5.39 17.70
N PHE A 90 -0.10 -4.78 16.53
CA PHE A 90 0.96 -4.49 15.56
C PHE A 90 1.41 -3.03 15.61
N ASP A 91 2.73 -2.79 15.49
CA ASP A 91 3.31 -1.43 15.45
C ASP A 91 2.82 -0.64 14.23
N TYR A 92 2.93 -1.27 13.06
CA TYR A 92 2.54 -0.70 11.78
C TYR A 92 1.32 -1.41 11.21
N ARG A 93 0.29 -0.62 10.89
CA ARG A 93 -1.01 -1.10 10.42
C ARG A 93 -1.38 -0.40 9.13
N PHE A 94 -1.66 -1.17 8.09
CA PHE A 94 -1.94 -0.64 6.77
C PHE A 94 -3.17 -1.29 6.14
N ILE A 95 -3.85 -0.53 5.29
CA ILE A 95 -4.65 -1.08 4.18
C ILE A 95 -4.05 -0.60 2.87
N VAL A 96 -4.11 -1.43 1.82
CA VAL A 96 -3.79 -1.07 0.43
C VAL A 96 -5.09 -1.16 -0.36
N ILE A 97 -5.49 -0.04 -0.95
CA ILE A 97 -6.75 0.08 -1.70
C ILE A 97 -6.50 0.77 -3.04
N ASP A 98 -7.27 0.39 -4.05
CA ASP A 98 -7.33 1.08 -5.32
C ASP A 98 -8.43 2.14 -5.27
N ARG A 99 -8.25 3.22 -6.03
CA ARG A 99 -9.35 4.18 -6.20
C ARG A 99 -10.46 3.56 -7.03
N ASP A 100 -10.08 2.84 -8.09
CA ASP A 100 -10.93 2.16 -9.06
C ASP A 100 -12.27 2.85 -9.26
N LYS A 101 -12.27 4.10 -9.74
CA LYS A 101 -13.44 4.97 -9.74
C LYS A 101 -14.66 4.28 -10.39
N GLU A 102 -15.80 4.37 -9.70
CA GLU A 102 -17.09 3.86 -10.17
C GLU A 102 -17.42 4.31 -11.62
N LYS A 103 -17.77 3.33 -12.45
CA LYS A 103 -18.20 3.50 -13.85
C LYS A 103 -19.73 3.38 -13.96
N ILE A 104 -20.29 3.82 -15.09
CA ILE A 104 -21.75 3.91 -15.34
C ILE A 104 -22.49 2.58 -15.07
N HIS A 105 -21.83 1.43 -15.28
CA HIS A 105 -22.41 0.10 -15.11
C HIS A 105 -22.15 -0.54 -13.74
N GLY A 106 -21.81 0.24 -12.70
CA GLY A 106 -21.69 -0.22 -11.32
C GLY A 106 -20.39 -0.96 -10.96
N ALA A 107 -19.40 -0.99 -11.87
CA ALA A 107 -18.05 -1.47 -11.55
C ALA A 107 -17.21 -0.38 -10.89
N GLY A 108 -16.39 -0.75 -9.90
CA GLY A 108 -15.50 0.16 -9.17
C GLY A 108 -16.09 0.69 -7.86
N HIS A 109 -15.44 1.70 -7.27
CA HIS A 109 -15.73 2.20 -5.94
C HIS A 109 -16.38 3.57 -5.98
N SER A 110 -17.47 3.73 -5.22
CA SER A 110 -18.08 5.04 -5.05
C SER A 110 -17.12 6.00 -4.34
N LYS A 111 -17.24 7.30 -4.65
CA LYS A 111 -16.50 8.37 -3.94
C LYS A 111 -16.74 8.34 -2.43
N LYS A 112 -17.97 7.98 -2.03
CA LYS A 112 -18.38 7.91 -0.62
C LYS A 112 -17.63 6.79 0.10
N ASP A 113 -17.55 5.60 -0.49
CA ASP A 113 -16.87 4.46 0.14
C ASP A 113 -15.36 4.73 0.30
N PHE A 114 -14.70 5.17 -0.77
CA PHE A 114 -13.26 5.46 -0.74
C PHE A 114 -12.90 6.48 0.34
N ASN A 115 -13.59 7.63 0.37
CA ASN A 115 -13.34 8.65 1.39
C ASN A 115 -13.71 8.20 2.81
N LEU A 116 -14.75 7.35 2.94
CA LEU A 116 -15.11 6.79 4.24
C LEU A 116 -14.02 5.86 4.77
N ALA A 117 -13.35 5.09 3.90
CA ALA A 117 -12.21 4.26 4.28
C ALA A 117 -11.05 5.12 4.79
N LEU A 118 -10.68 6.20 4.09
CA LEU A 118 -9.65 7.15 4.55
C LEU A 118 -9.97 7.72 5.94
N LYS A 119 -11.21 8.18 6.14
CA LYS A 119 -11.68 8.75 7.40
C LYS A 119 -11.66 7.71 8.53
N LYS A 120 -12.19 6.52 8.31
CA LYS A 120 -12.26 5.45 9.32
C LYS A 120 -10.87 4.93 9.66
N ALA A 121 -9.99 4.70 8.68
CA ALA A 121 -8.63 4.22 8.92
C ALA A 121 -7.86 5.13 9.89
N LYS A 122 -7.99 6.46 9.74
CA LYS A 122 -7.43 7.44 10.69
C LYS A 122 -7.93 7.23 12.12
N LYS A 123 -9.24 6.98 12.31
CA LYS A 123 -9.83 6.70 13.63
C LYS A 123 -9.24 5.43 14.27
N TYR A 124 -8.93 4.42 13.46
CA TYR A 124 -8.34 3.16 13.92
C TYR A 124 -6.80 3.16 13.94
N LYS A 125 -6.16 4.31 13.70
CA LYS A 125 -4.69 4.43 13.60
C LYS A 125 -4.08 3.49 12.54
N VAL A 126 -4.84 3.25 11.47
CA VAL A 126 -4.44 2.49 10.29
C VAL A 126 -4.03 3.49 9.20
N LYS A 127 -2.85 3.30 8.61
CA LYS A 127 -2.40 4.12 7.48
C LYS A 127 -2.99 3.55 6.18
N VAL A 128 -3.44 4.43 5.29
CA VAL A 128 -3.94 4.02 3.98
C VAL A 128 -2.85 4.18 2.94
N ILE A 129 -2.52 3.06 2.29
CA ILE A 129 -1.76 3.02 1.04
C ILE A 129 -2.77 2.96 -0.10
N TYR A 130 -2.59 3.78 -1.13
CA TYR A 130 -3.53 3.87 -2.23
C TYR A 130 -2.84 3.96 -3.59
N ALA A 131 -3.56 3.54 -4.62
CA ALA A 131 -3.24 3.82 -6.01
C ALA A 131 -4.49 4.29 -6.76
N ASN A 132 -4.33 5.29 -7.63
CA ASN A 132 -5.37 5.84 -8.47
C ASN A 132 -4.82 5.91 -9.91
N PRO A 133 -5.32 5.10 -10.86
CA PRO A 133 -6.60 4.38 -10.78
C PRO A 133 -6.52 3.01 -10.09
N SER A 134 -5.43 2.24 -10.24
CA SER A 134 -5.27 0.89 -9.69
C SER A 134 -3.83 0.59 -9.28
N PHE A 135 -3.61 -0.53 -8.59
CA PHE A 135 -2.30 -0.96 -8.12
C PHE A 135 -1.28 -1.08 -9.24
N GLU A 136 -1.70 -1.46 -10.46
CA GLU A 136 -0.81 -1.59 -11.61
C GLU A 136 -0.14 -0.26 -12.01
N LEU A 137 -0.65 0.89 -11.59
CA LEU A 137 0.06 2.18 -11.73
C LEU A 137 1.44 2.08 -11.08
N TRP A 138 1.55 1.40 -9.93
CA TRP A 138 2.82 1.18 -9.26
C TRP A 138 3.80 0.38 -10.12
N TYR A 139 3.33 -0.62 -10.88
CA TYR A 139 4.16 -1.34 -11.83
C TYR A 139 4.65 -0.42 -12.95
N LEU A 140 3.76 0.39 -13.54
CA LEU A 140 4.12 1.35 -14.59
C LEU A 140 5.20 2.33 -14.11
N LEU A 141 5.09 2.80 -12.86
CA LEU A 141 6.04 3.75 -12.29
C LEU A 141 7.47 3.20 -12.15
N HIS A 142 7.70 1.88 -12.23
CA HIS A 142 9.06 1.32 -12.29
C HIS A 142 9.79 1.67 -13.59
N PHE A 143 9.03 1.90 -14.66
CA PHE A 143 9.56 2.16 -16.00
C PHE A 143 9.58 3.64 -16.33
N GLU A 144 8.51 4.35 -15.98
CA GLU A 144 8.37 5.76 -16.37
C GLU A 144 7.54 6.58 -15.39
N LYS A 145 7.71 7.90 -15.47
CA LYS A 145 6.80 8.83 -14.79
C LYS A 145 5.55 9.03 -15.63
N ARG A 146 4.39 8.86 -15.01
CA ARG A 146 3.07 9.13 -15.60
C ARG A 146 2.37 10.26 -14.86
N VAL A 147 2.11 11.39 -15.53
CA VAL A 147 1.43 12.58 -14.96
C VAL A 147 0.12 12.94 -15.67
N SER A 148 -0.07 12.48 -16.90
CA SER A 148 -1.35 12.56 -17.61
C SER A 148 -2.34 11.59 -16.99
N PHE A 149 -3.62 11.97 -17.00
CA PHE A 149 -4.73 11.09 -16.65
C PHE A 149 -4.59 9.77 -17.41
N ILE A 150 -4.90 8.67 -16.72
CA ILE A 150 -4.87 7.33 -17.30
C ILE A 150 -5.97 6.48 -16.67
N ASP A 151 -6.68 5.69 -17.46
CA ASP A 151 -7.66 4.74 -16.93
C ASP A 151 -6.99 3.40 -16.55
N ARG A 152 -7.65 2.58 -15.72
CA ARG A 152 -7.07 1.32 -15.23
C ARG A 152 -6.74 0.33 -16.35
N PHE A 153 -7.48 0.35 -17.46
CA PHE A 153 -7.26 -0.55 -18.60
C PHE A 153 -6.02 -0.11 -19.38
N GLU A 154 -5.91 1.19 -19.69
CA GLU A 154 -4.69 1.77 -20.26
C GLU A 154 -3.46 1.50 -19.39
N VAL A 155 -3.56 1.62 -18.06
CA VAL A 155 -2.43 1.28 -17.15
C VAL A 155 -1.96 -0.15 -17.38
N ILE A 156 -2.88 -1.11 -17.51
CA ILE A 156 -2.55 -2.52 -17.72
C ILE A 156 -1.88 -2.72 -19.08
N GLU A 157 -2.43 -2.12 -20.14
CA GLU A 157 -1.88 -2.22 -21.49
C GLU A 157 -0.43 -1.71 -21.56
N GLU A 158 -0.17 -0.55 -20.97
CA GLU A 158 1.17 0.02 -20.94
C GLU A 158 2.14 -0.79 -20.09
N VAL A 159 1.70 -1.32 -18.94
CA VAL A 159 2.54 -2.23 -18.14
C VAL A 159 2.94 -3.45 -18.95
N ILE A 160 2.00 -4.03 -19.71
CA ILE A 160 2.27 -5.19 -20.58
C ILE A 160 3.28 -4.81 -21.66
N GLU A 161 3.09 -3.66 -22.31
CA GLU A 161 4.02 -3.16 -23.34
C GLU A 161 5.43 -2.97 -22.77
N LYS A 162 5.58 -2.33 -21.60
CA LYS A 162 6.88 -2.12 -20.96
C LYS A 162 7.54 -3.44 -20.57
N LEU A 163 6.76 -4.41 -20.07
CA LEU A 163 7.29 -5.73 -19.71
C LEU A 163 7.74 -6.53 -20.93
N LYS A 164 6.95 -6.53 -22.02
CA LYS A 164 7.35 -7.18 -23.28
C LYS A 164 8.57 -6.53 -23.91
N LYS A 165 8.68 -5.20 -23.87
CA LYS A 165 9.90 -4.49 -24.31
C LYS A 165 11.11 -4.78 -23.43
N LEU A 166 10.91 -5.06 -22.14
CA LEU A 166 11.99 -5.41 -21.24
C LEU A 166 12.53 -6.82 -21.53
N ASP A 167 11.65 -7.78 -21.79
CA ASP A 167 12.00 -9.17 -22.06
C ASP A 167 10.85 -9.86 -22.81
N GLU A 168 10.96 -9.89 -24.14
CA GLU A 168 9.91 -10.38 -25.02
C GLU A 168 9.62 -11.85 -24.76
N ASP A 169 10.65 -12.70 -24.66
CA ASP A 169 10.47 -14.14 -24.47
C ASP A 169 9.76 -14.46 -23.15
N LYS A 170 10.15 -13.78 -22.07
CA LYS A 170 9.59 -13.97 -20.73
C LYS A 170 8.13 -13.52 -20.64
N PHE A 171 7.78 -12.42 -21.30
CA PHE A 171 6.45 -11.82 -21.23
C PHE A 171 5.61 -11.98 -22.50
N ARG A 172 6.03 -12.81 -23.46
CA ARG A 172 5.34 -13.08 -24.73
C ARG A 172 3.86 -13.38 -24.55
N ASN A 173 3.54 -14.24 -23.60
CA ASN A 173 2.17 -14.67 -23.29
C ASN A 173 1.45 -13.77 -22.27
N LEU A 174 2.05 -12.66 -21.83
CA LEU A 174 1.42 -11.73 -20.92
C LEU A 174 0.27 -10.98 -21.61
N SER A 175 -0.89 -10.93 -20.95
CA SER A 175 -2.08 -10.24 -21.41
C SER A 175 -2.88 -9.66 -20.24
N SER A 176 -3.84 -8.79 -20.53
CA SER A 176 -4.75 -8.22 -19.52
C SER A 176 -5.52 -9.29 -18.75
N GLY A 177 -5.82 -10.43 -19.38
CA GLY A 177 -6.53 -11.55 -18.76
C GLY A 177 -5.68 -12.39 -17.80
N ASN A 178 -4.34 -12.30 -17.85
CA ASN A 178 -3.47 -13.13 -17.00
C ASN A 178 -2.47 -12.35 -16.13
N ILE A 179 -2.35 -11.03 -16.28
CA ILE A 179 -1.40 -10.20 -15.52
C ILE A 179 -1.57 -10.36 -14.00
N LYS A 180 -2.81 -10.55 -13.53
CA LYS A 180 -3.15 -10.71 -12.10
C LYS A 180 -3.09 -12.17 -11.60
N THR A 181 -2.67 -13.12 -12.42
CA THR A 181 -2.47 -14.52 -11.98
C THR A 181 -1.28 -14.62 -11.04
N ALA A 182 -1.27 -15.63 -10.14
CA ALA A 182 -0.17 -15.83 -9.20
C ALA A 182 1.17 -16.05 -9.92
N LYS A 183 1.18 -16.76 -11.05
CA LYS A 183 2.37 -16.98 -11.87
C LYS A 183 2.92 -15.65 -12.41
N MET A 184 2.08 -14.85 -13.05
CA MET A 184 2.52 -13.59 -13.66
C MET A 184 2.87 -12.55 -12.61
N SER A 185 2.10 -12.44 -11.52
CA SER A 185 2.40 -11.52 -10.42
C SER A 185 3.78 -11.79 -9.81
N LYS A 186 4.14 -13.07 -9.61
CA LYS A 186 5.48 -13.45 -9.11
C LYS A 186 6.58 -13.08 -10.10
N LEU A 187 6.36 -13.34 -11.38
CA LEU A 187 7.31 -13.04 -12.45
C LEU A 187 7.54 -11.53 -12.59
N ILE A 188 6.46 -10.76 -12.64
CA ILE A 188 6.48 -9.29 -12.71
C ILE A 188 7.20 -8.72 -11.49
N ALA A 189 6.78 -9.11 -10.28
CA ALA A 189 7.38 -8.60 -9.05
C ALA A 189 8.89 -8.88 -8.97
N LYS A 190 9.32 -10.08 -9.38
CA LYS A 190 10.75 -10.44 -9.47
C LYS A 190 11.49 -9.52 -10.43
N GLU A 191 10.94 -9.32 -11.63
CA GLU A 191 11.62 -8.60 -12.71
C GLU A 191 11.71 -7.10 -12.44
N ILE A 192 10.64 -6.48 -11.93
CA ILE A 192 10.62 -5.03 -11.70
C ILE A 192 11.31 -4.59 -10.41
N LYS A 193 11.56 -5.51 -9.45
CA LYS A 193 12.14 -5.18 -8.13
C LYS A 193 13.46 -4.39 -8.23
N LYS A 194 14.29 -4.65 -9.25
CA LYS A 194 15.55 -3.91 -9.50
C LYS A 194 15.33 -2.43 -9.84
N TYR A 195 14.15 -2.08 -10.36
CA TYR A 195 13.78 -0.71 -10.75
C TYR A 195 12.99 0.04 -9.67
N LYS A 196 12.88 -0.50 -8.45
CA LYS A 196 12.14 0.09 -7.32
C LYS A 196 12.50 1.56 -7.05
N ASN A 197 13.78 1.94 -7.19
CA ASN A 197 14.21 3.32 -6.98
C ASN A 197 13.61 4.28 -8.02
N ASN A 198 13.38 3.82 -9.26
CA ASN A 198 12.65 4.57 -10.27
C ASN A 198 11.20 4.76 -9.84
N ALA A 199 10.53 3.70 -9.37
CA ALA A 199 9.15 3.80 -8.88
C ALA A 199 9.00 4.78 -7.70
N ILE A 200 9.94 4.75 -6.76
CA ILE A 200 9.98 5.70 -5.63
C ILE A 200 10.15 7.14 -6.15
N LYS A 201 11.10 7.37 -7.06
CA LYS A 201 11.34 8.69 -7.66
C LYS A 201 10.09 9.18 -8.41
N ASN A 202 9.55 8.35 -9.30
CA ASN A 202 8.42 8.69 -10.16
C ASN A 202 7.15 8.96 -9.34
N ALA A 203 6.87 8.17 -8.29
CA ALA A 203 5.75 8.42 -7.39
C ALA A 203 5.91 9.74 -6.60
N ARG A 204 7.12 10.07 -6.14
CA ARG A 204 7.39 11.36 -5.48
C ARG A 204 7.23 12.53 -6.44
N GLU A 205 7.71 12.40 -7.68
CA GLU A 205 7.54 13.42 -8.71
C GLU A 205 6.06 13.61 -9.09
N LEU A 206 5.28 12.53 -9.15
CA LEU A 206 3.84 12.57 -9.38
C LEU A 206 3.11 13.32 -8.25
N GLN A 207 3.44 13.05 -6.99
CA GLN A 207 2.90 13.81 -5.86
C GLN A 207 3.27 15.29 -5.93
N LYS A 208 4.53 15.61 -6.24
CA LYS A 208 4.99 17.00 -6.43
C LYS A 208 4.22 17.70 -7.56
N PHE A 209 3.96 17.01 -8.67
CA PHE A 209 3.21 17.54 -9.80
C PHE A 209 1.81 18.00 -9.37
N HIS A 210 1.06 17.17 -8.64
CA HIS A 210 -0.26 17.54 -8.15
C HIS A 210 -0.20 18.71 -7.15
N LEU A 211 0.80 18.75 -6.27
CA LEU A 211 0.97 19.83 -5.29
C LEU A 211 1.35 21.19 -5.91
N ARG A 212 1.78 21.25 -7.18
CA ARG A 212 2.01 22.54 -7.86
C ARG A 212 0.73 23.35 -8.05
N LYS A 213 -0.42 22.67 -8.18
CA LYS A 213 -1.71 23.29 -8.49
C LYS A 213 -2.61 23.46 -7.26
N LYS A 214 -2.22 22.93 -6.09
CA LYS A 214 -3.09 22.89 -4.89
C LYS A 214 -2.32 22.60 -3.60
N LYS A 215 -2.94 22.94 -2.47
CA LYS A 215 -2.34 22.84 -1.12
C LYS A 215 -2.16 21.41 -0.60
N SER A 216 -2.94 20.45 -1.09
CA SER A 216 -2.91 19.08 -0.60
C SER A 216 -3.28 18.08 -1.69
N LEU A 217 -2.77 16.86 -1.56
CA LEU A 217 -3.16 15.73 -2.39
C LEU A 217 -4.60 15.31 -2.08
N ASP A 218 -5.31 14.85 -3.11
CA ASP A 218 -6.67 14.30 -3.01
C ASP A 218 -6.67 12.93 -3.71
N PRO A 219 -6.40 11.82 -3.00
CA PRO A 219 -6.31 10.51 -3.61
C PRO A 219 -7.60 10.02 -4.27
N GLU A 220 -8.75 10.63 -3.94
CA GLU A 220 -10.01 10.30 -4.58
C GLU A 220 -10.10 10.84 -6.00
N LYS A 221 -9.49 12.02 -6.25
CA LYS A 221 -9.61 12.77 -7.52
C LYS A 221 -8.34 12.80 -8.35
N ASP A 222 -7.18 12.78 -7.70
CA ASP A 222 -5.89 12.88 -8.37
C ASP A 222 -5.60 11.59 -9.10
N ASN A 223 -5.82 11.60 -10.41
CA ASN A 223 -5.44 10.52 -11.29
C ASN A 223 -4.40 11.03 -12.30
N PRO A 224 -3.20 10.43 -12.36
CA PRO A 224 -2.74 9.30 -11.54
C PRO A 224 -2.19 9.77 -10.18
N LEU A 225 -2.29 8.95 -9.14
CA LEU A 225 -1.64 9.22 -7.85
C LEU A 225 -1.41 7.92 -7.06
N THR A 226 -0.30 7.85 -6.33
CA THR A 226 -0.08 6.78 -5.35
C THR A 226 0.81 7.26 -4.20
N ASN A 227 0.75 6.56 -3.06
CA ASN A 227 1.70 6.69 -1.96
C ASN A 227 2.40 5.35 -1.59
N ILE A 228 2.34 4.33 -2.47
CA ILE A 228 2.93 3.00 -2.22
C ILE A 228 4.41 3.06 -1.85
N HIS A 229 5.17 3.99 -2.44
CA HIS A 229 6.58 4.20 -2.11
C HIS A 229 6.83 4.45 -0.61
N THR A 230 5.86 4.97 0.14
CA THR A 230 6.01 5.19 1.59
C THR A 230 6.12 3.87 2.36
N LEU A 231 5.41 2.83 1.93
CA LEU A 231 5.49 1.50 2.51
C LEU A 231 6.82 0.81 2.15
N ILE A 232 7.29 1.01 0.93
CA ILE A 232 8.58 0.47 0.48
C ILE A 232 9.75 1.11 1.23
N LEU A 233 9.72 2.43 1.43
CA LEU A 233 10.73 3.13 2.25
C LEU A 233 10.71 2.65 3.71
N LEU A 234 9.54 2.33 4.26
CA LEU A 234 9.46 1.72 5.59
C LEU A 234 10.13 0.35 5.62
N PHE A 235 9.89 -0.51 4.63
CA PHE A 235 10.56 -1.82 4.55
C PHE A 235 12.08 -1.66 4.43
N GLU A 236 12.57 -0.71 3.66
CA GLU A 236 14.01 -0.42 3.55
C GLU A 236 14.61 0.11 4.85
N ASP A 237 13.87 0.94 5.59
CA ASP A 237 14.34 1.46 6.87
C ASP A 237 14.45 0.36 7.92
N LEU A 238 13.49 -0.56 7.95
CA LEU A 238 13.50 -1.73 8.83
C LEU A 238 14.56 -2.78 8.42
N ALA A 239 15.06 -2.74 7.19
CA ALA A 239 16.11 -3.64 6.72
C ALA A 239 17.50 -3.29 7.28
N LYS A 240 17.71 -2.02 7.68
CA LYS A 240 18.98 -1.53 8.22
C LYS A 240 19.26 -2.17 9.58
#